data_AF-A0A0G1MLP6-F1
#
_entry.id   AF-A0A0G1MLP6-F1
#
_cell.length_a   1.000
_cell.length_b   1.000
_cell.length_c   1.000
_cell.angle_alpha   90.00
_cell.angle_beta   90.00
_cell.angle_gamma   90.00
#
_symmetry.space_group_name_H-M   'P 1'
#
loop_
_entity.id
_entity.type
_entity.pdbx_description
1 polymer ?
#
loop_
_entity_poly.entity_id
_entity_poly.type
_entity_poly.pdbx_seq_one_letter_code
_entity_poly.pdbx_strand_id
1 'polypeptide(L)'
;MQAGSRNKGNRHGLAWFRVVILVIAWLMIYSLAQDVWQTRVGFSRIAESKRRLVAEENKNLELKERLEVVMTDEYREKLIREKLNMQKEGEVIVVMPKKEAKKDKDMISAESQANWQRWWSLIK
;
A
#
# COMPACT_ATOMS: atom_id res chain seq x y z
N MET A 1 78.85 -9.52 -53.02
CA MET A 1 78.21 -10.30 -51.94
C MET A 1 76.74 -9.93 -51.91
N GLN A 2 75.86 -10.91 -52.08
CA GLN A 2 74.46 -10.74 -52.49
C GLN A 2 73.59 -10.09 -51.39
N ALA A 3 72.82 -9.08 -51.77
CA ALA A 3 71.79 -8.46 -50.94
C ALA A 3 70.52 -9.34 -50.95
N GLY A 4 70.13 -9.81 -49.78
CA GLY A 4 68.92 -10.61 -49.59
C GLY A 4 67.64 -9.81 -49.85
N SER A 5 66.93 -10.15 -50.92
CA SER A 5 65.60 -9.62 -51.22
C SER A 5 64.59 -10.17 -50.20
N ARG A 6 64.07 -9.29 -49.32
CA ARG A 6 62.98 -9.62 -48.38
C ARG A 6 61.67 -9.74 -49.16
N ASN A 7 61.23 -10.97 -49.37
CA ASN A 7 59.94 -11.32 -49.92
C ASN A 7 58.79 -10.71 -49.06
N LYS A 8 58.08 -9.71 -49.62
CA LYS A 8 56.91 -9.04 -49.02
C LYS A 8 55.59 -9.58 -49.60
N GLY A 9 55.50 -10.87 -49.93
CA GLY A 9 54.35 -11.43 -50.65
C GLY A 9 53.05 -11.61 -49.87
N ASN A 10 53.07 -11.97 -48.57
CA ASN A 10 51.86 -12.49 -47.90
C ASN A 10 51.39 -11.70 -46.67
N ARG A 11 51.90 -10.48 -46.44
CA ARG A 11 51.59 -9.72 -45.21
C ARG A 11 50.15 -9.21 -45.16
N HIS A 12 49.56 -8.89 -46.32
CA HIS A 12 48.18 -8.43 -46.41
C HIS A 12 47.18 -9.55 -46.08
N GLY A 13 47.50 -10.79 -46.48
CA GLY A 13 46.75 -12.02 -46.15
C GLY A 13 46.50 -12.18 -44.66
N LEU A 14 47.58 -12.18 -43.87
CA LEU A 14 47.44 -12.32 -42.41
C LEU A 14 46.86 -11.08 -41.73
N ALA A 15 47.05 -9.88 -42.31
CA ALA A 15 46.50 -8.65 -41.76
C ALA A 15 44.97 -8.59 -41.89
N TRP A 16 44.39 -9.01 -43.02
CA TRP A 16 42.93 -9.01 -43.18
C TRP A 16 42.25 -10.03 -42.29
N PHE A 17 42.84 -11.23 -42.12
CA PHE A 17 42.34 -12.23 -41.17
C PHE A 17 42.32 -11.71 -39.73
N ARG A 18 43.35 -10.95 -39.32
CA ARG A 18 43.38 -10.31 -37.98
C ARG A 18 42.24 -9.31 -37.80
N VAL A 19 41.94 -8.51 -38.82
CA VAL A 19 40.82 -7.55 -38.76
C VAL A 19 39.48 -8.27 -38.68
N VAL A 20 39.28 -9.34 -39.46
CA VAL A 20 38.05 -10.15 -39.40
C VAL A 20 37.86 -10.77 -38.01
N ILE A 21 38.93 -11.31 -37.41
CA ILE A 21 38.87 -11.86 -36.05
C ILE A 21 38.52 -10.78 -35.02
N LEU A 22 39.08 -9.57 -35.14
CA LEU A 22 38.75 -8.45 -34.25
C LEU A 22 37.30 -8.00 -34.37
N VAL A 23 36.74 -7.98 -35.59
CA VAL A 23 35.33 -7.65 -35.82
C VAL A 23 34.41 -8.70 -35.21
N ILE A 24 34.73 -10.00 -35.37
CA ILE A 24 33.95 -11.09 -34.77
C ILE A 24 34.01 -11.02 -33.24
N ALA A 25 35.19 -10.76 -32.66
CA ALA A 25 35.35 -10.58 -31.22
C ALA A 25 34.53 -9.38 -30.70
N TRP A 26 34.53 -8.27 -31.44
CA TRP A 26 33.74 -7.09 -31.10
C TRP A 26 32.23 -7.36 -31.16
N LEU A 27 31.76 -8.10 -32.17
CA LEU A 27 30.35 -8.51 -32.27
C LEU A 27 29.94 -9.43 -31.09
N MET A 28 30.81 -10.34 -30.65
CA MET A 28 30.53 -11.16 -29.46
C MET A 28 30.41 -10.32 -28.19
N ILE A 29 31.29 -9.34 -28.00
CA ILE A 29 31.22 -8.41 -26.85
C ILE A 29 29.91 -7.63 -26.87
N TYR A 30 29.50 -7.14 -28.05
CA TYR A 30 28.24 -6.40 -28.21
C TYR A 30 27.00 -7.27 -27.91
N SER A 31 26.98 -8.50 -28.44
CA SER A 31 25.91 -9.48 -28.19
C SER A 31 25.75 -9.79 -26.70
N LEU A 32 26.86 -10.08 -26.01
CA LEU A 32 26.86 -10.35 -24.57
C LEU A 32 26.40 -9.15 -23.75
N ALA A 33 26.79 -7.93 -24.13
CA ALA A 33 26.33 -6.71 -23.45
C ALA A 33 24.80 -6.51 -23.62
N GLN A 34 24.27 -6.79 -24.81
CA GLN A 34 22.84 -6.70 -25.10
C GLN A 34 22.04 -7.76 -24.31
N ASP A 35 22.51 -9.01 -24.25
CA ASP A 35 21.88 -10.09 -23.48
C ASP A 35 21.86 -9.81 -21.98
N VAL A 36 22.94 -9.27 -21.42
CA VAL A 36 23.02 -8.87 -20.01
C VAL A 36 22.02 -7.73 -19.70
N TRP A 37 21.85 -6.78 -20.62
CA TRP A 37 20.84 -5.73 -20.47
C TRP A 37 19.41 -6.28 -20.59
N GLN A 38 19.16 -7.21 -21.51
CA GLN A 38 17.84 -7.82 -21.68
C GLN A 38 17.45 -8.69 -20.49
N THR A 39 18.42 -9.39 -19.90
CA THR A 39 18.23 -10.22 -18.70
C THR A 39 17.85 -9.36 -17.49
N ARG A 40 18.44 -8.17 -17.32
CA ARG A 40 18.03 -7.22 -16.26
C ARG A 40 16.58 -6.72 -16.43
N VAL A 41 16.11 -6.54 -17.65
CA VAL A 41 14.71 -6.13 -17.94
C VAL A 41 13.72 -7.31 -17.80
N GLY A 42 14.17 -8.55 -18.02
CA GLY A 42 13.36 -9.75 -17.78
C GLY A 42 12.96 -9.91 -16.31
N PHE A 43 13.88 -9.61 -15.39
CA PHE A 43 13.61 -9.68 -13.95
C PHE A 43 12.62 -8.61 -13.47
N SER A 44 12.60 -7.41 -14.06
CA SER A 44 11.64 -6.37 -13.67
C SER A 44 10.21 -6.73 -14.06
N ARG A 45 10.00 -7.34 -15.23
CA ARG A 45 8.66 -7.79 -15.67
C ARG A 45 8.10 -8.90 -14.78
N ILE A 46 8.93 -9.88 -14.39
CA ILE A 46 8.51 -10.96 -13.50
C ILE A 46 8.22 -10.44 -12.08
N ALA A 47 9.04 -9.51 -11.58
CA ALA A 47 8.82 -8.88 -10.28
C ALA A 47 7.54 -8.04 -10.27
N GLU A 48 7.24 -7.31 -11.34
CA GLU A 48 6.03 -6.51 -11.46
C GLU A 48 4.77 -7.40 -11.57
N SER A 49 4.81 -8.45 -12.39
CA SER A 49 3.70 -9.41 -12.49
C SER A 49 3.44 -10.13 -11.16
N LYS A 50 4.48 -10.54 -10.43
CA LYS A 50 4.33 -11.11 -9.07
C LYS A 50 3.74 -10.11 -8.08
N ARG A 51 4.17 -8.85 -8.11
CA ARG A 51 3.60 -7.80 -7.25
C ARG A 51 2.12 -7.55 -7.54
N ARG A 52 1.73 -7.56 -8.82
CA ARG A 52 0.33 -7.41 -9.23
C ARG A 52 -0.52 -8.59 -8.77
N LEU A 53 -0.02 -9.82 -8.89
CA LEU A 53 -0.71 -11.01 -8.39
C LEU A 53 -0.93 -10.96 -6.87
N VAL A 54 0.12 -10.67 -6.09
CA VAL A 54 0.02 -10.56 -4.62
C VAL A 54 -0.94 -9.45 -4.20
N ALA A 55 -0.92 -8.31 -4.89
CA ALA A 55 -1.84 -7.21 -4.61
C ALA A 55 -3.31 -7.61 -4.86
N GLU A 56 -3.57 -8.35 -5.93
CA GLU A 56 -4.92 -8.77 -6.30
C GLU A 56 -5.44 -9.93 -5.42
N GLU A 57 -4.57 -10.85 -5.01
CA GLU A 57 -4.89 -11.88 -4.02
C GLU A 57 -5.25 -11.26 -2.66
N ASN A 58 -4.47 -10.29 -2.18
CA ASN A 58 -4.76 -9.60 -0.92
C ASN A 58 -6.09 -8.86 -0.96
N LYS A 59 -6.41 -8.18 -2.08
CA LYS A 59 -7.74 -7.57 -2.26
C LYS A 59 -8.84 -8.62 -2.24
N ASN A 60 -8.64 -9.76 -2.90
CA ASN A 60 -9.64 -10.82 -2.96
C ASN A 60 -9.95 -11.37 -1.55
N LEU A 61 -8.91 -11.56 -0.72
CA LEU A 61 -9.06 -11.98 0.67
C LEU A 61 -9.82 -10.94 1.51
N GLU A 62 -9.44 -9.67 1.40
CA GLU A 62 -10.13 -8.57 2.10
C GLU A 62 -11.60 -8.46 1.68
N LEU A 63 -11.88 -8.59 0.38
CA LEU A 63 -13.24 -8.59 -0.16
C LEU A 63 -14.06 -9.77 0.34
N LYS A 64 -13.46 -10.96 0.47
CA LYS A 64 -14.11 -12.15 1.03
C LYS A 64 -14.44 -11.97 2.51
N GLU A 65 -13.50 -11.45 3.30
CA GLU A 65 -13.72 -11.18 4.72
C GLU A 65 -14.86 -10.16 4.92
N ARG A 66 -14.87 -9.09 4.13
CA ARG A 66 -15.97 -8.11 4.14
C ARG A 66 -17.29 -8.73 3.71
N LEU A 67 -17.28 -9.63 2.73
CA LEU A 67 -18.49 -10.32 2.29
C LEU A 67 -19.03 -11.23 3.39
N GLU A 68 -18.18 -11.98 4.07
CA GLU A 68 -18.58 -12.81 5.22
C GLU A 68 -19.22 -11.96 6.31
N VAL A 69 -18.63 -10.81 6.67
CA VAL A 69 -19.21 -9.88 7.65
C VAL A 69 -20.59 -9.37 7.20
N VAL A 70 -20.73 -8.96 5.94
CA VAL A 70 -22.01 -8.42 5.43
C VAL A 70 -23.10 -9.49 5.33
N MET A 71 -22.73 -10.75 5.10
CA MET A 71 -23.66 -11.88 5.03
C MET A 71 -24.18 -12.33 6.40
N THR A 72 -23.55 -11.91 7.50
CA THR A 72 -24.04 -12.24 8.85
C THR A 72 -25.39 -11.59 9.14
N ASP A 73 -26.24 -12.29 9.89
CA ASP A 73 -27.55 -11.79 10.31
C ASP A 73 -27.43 -10.55 11.23
N GLU A 74 -26.34 -10.42 12.00
CA GLU A 74 -26.06 -9.22 12.80
C GLU A 74 -25.90 -7.96 11.94
N TYR A 75 -25.21 -8.07 10.80
CA TYR A 75 -25.04 -6.94 9.89
C TYR A 75 -26.36 -6.57 9.20
N ARG A 76 -27.18 -7.57 8.87
CA ARG A 76 -28.54 -7.34 8.35
C ARG A 76 -29.42 -6.65 9.38
N GLU A 77 -29.40 -7.09 10.64
CA GLU A 77 -30.17 -6.46 11.72
C GLU A 77 -29.70 -5.02 11.97
N LYS A 78 -28.38 -4.77 11.95
CA LYS A 78 -27.81 -3.41 12.05
C LYS A 78 -28.29 -2.51 10.90
N LEU A 79 -28.28 -3.00 9.66
CA LEU A 79 -28.79 -2.28 8.49
C LEU A 79 -30.28 -1.98 8.62
N ILE A 80 -31.08 -2.93 9.11
CA ILE A 80 -32.52 -2.75 9.35
C ILE A 80 -32.76 -1.68 10.42
N ARG A 81 -32.01 -1.69 11.52
CA ARG A 81 -32.08 -0.67 12.58
C ARG A 81 -31.68 0.72 12.05
N GLU A 82 -30.62 0.82 11.25
CA GLU A 82 -30.12 2.09 10.72
C GLU A 82 -30.96 2.67 9.58
N LYS A 83 -31.46 1.84 8.65
CA LYS A 83 -32.15 2.29 7.44
C LYS A 83 -33.65 2.37 7.60
N LEU A 84 -34.24 1.43 8.32
CA LEU A 84 -35.68 1.31 8.44
C LEU A 84 -36.17 1.80 9.80
N ASN A 85 -35.27 2.14 10.73
CA ASN A 85 -35.58 2.46 12.12
C ASN A 85 -36.47 1.36 12.76
N MET A 86 -36.39 0.15 12.21
CA MET A 86 -37.22 -1.00 12.57
C MET A 86 -36.61 -1.66 13.78
N GLN A 87 -37.49 -2.07 14.69
CA GLN A 87 -37.14 -2.71 15.95
C GLN A 87 -37.61 -4.14 15.96
N LYS A 88 -36.95 -4.96 16.77
CA LYS A 88 -37.37 -6.34 17.01
C LYS A 88 -38.69 -6.32 17.78
N GLU A 89 -39.56 -7.31 17.54
CA GLU A 89 -40.83 -7.43 18.27
C GLU A 89 -40.53 -7.52 19.79
N GLY A 90 -40.93 -6.50 20.55
CA GLY A 90 -40.72 -6.40 22.01
C GLY A 90 -39.74 -5.32 22.50
N GLU A 91 -39.08 -4.56 21.63
CA GLU A 91 -38.25 -3.40 22.04
C GLU A 91 -39.14 -2.17 22.33
N VAL A 92 -38.95 -1.49 23.47
CA VAL A 92 -39.71 -0.28 23.87
C VAL A 92 -38.85 0.97 23.71
N ILE A 93 -39.25 1.88 22.81
CA ILE A 93 -38.60 3.20 22.68
C ILE A 93 -39.04 4.08 23.85
N VAL A 94 -38.11 4.38 24.75
CA VAL A 94 -38.31 5.42 25.75
C VAL A 94 -37.92 6.77 25.13
N VAL A 95 -38.90 7.47 24.56
CA VAL A 95 -38.71 8.88 24.17
C VAL A 95 -38.70 9.70 25.45
N MET A 96 -37.50 10.02 25.95
CA MET A 96 -37.37 10.94 27.08
C MET A 96 -37.78 12.34 26.61
N PRO A 97 -38.81 12.96 27.22
CA PRO A 97 -39.09 14.36 26.92
C PRO A 97 -37.83 15.13 27.25
N LYS A 98 -37.35 15.95 26.31
CA LYS A 98 -36.37 16.98 26.62
C LYS A 98 -37.01 17.78 27.74
N LYS A 99 -36.57 17.55 28.98
CA LYS A 99 -36.78 18.52 30.05
C LYS A 99 -36.20 19.78 29.45
N GLU A 100 -37.06 20.71 29.04
CA GLU A 100 -36.63 22.08 28.95
C GLU A 100 -36.02 22.34 30.31
N ALA A 101 -34.69 22.42 30.32
CA ALA A 101 -33.97 22.88 31.47
C ALA A 101 -34.52 24.29 31.67
N LYS A 102 -35.54 24.40 32.53
CA LYS A 102 -35.89 25.64 33.17
C LYS A 102 -34.55 26.12 33.70
N LYS A 103 -34.00 27.13 33.02
CA LYS A 103 -32.98 27.98 33.58
C LYS A 103 -33.69 28.64 34.74
N ASP A 104 -33.68 27.96 35.89
CA ASP A 104 -33.86 28.61 37.16
C ASP A 104 -32.69 29.58 37.23
N LYS A 105 -33.01 30.81 36.82
CA LYS A 105 -32.14 31.97 36.82
C LYS A 105 -32.11 32.50 38.25
N ASP A 106 -31.85 31.62 39.20
CA ASP A 106 -31.52 31.99 40.55
C ASP A 106 -30.03 32.30 40.57
N MET A 107 -29.79 33.61 40.60
CA MET A 107 -28.53 34.29 40.85
C MET A 107 -27.51 33.42 41.59
N ILE A 108 -26.55 32.87 40.86
CA ILE A 108 -25.23 32.58 41.42
C ILE A 108 -24.59 33.95 41.65
N SER A 109 -24.91 34.56 42.78
CA SER A 109 -23.98 35.48 43.42
C SER A 109 -22.68 34.70 43.58
N ALA A 110 -21.62 35.23 43.00
CA ALA A 110 -20.28 34.66 43.09
C ALA A 110 -19.76 34.81 44.53
N GLU A 111 -20.27 33.98 45.45
CA GLU A 111 -19.66 33.79 46.75
C GLU A 111 -18.49 32.83 46.58
N SER A 112 -17.31 33.46 46.53
CA SER A 112 -15.95 32.92 46.53
C SER A 112 -15.65 32.12 47.81
N GLN A 113 -16.41 31.06 48.10
CA GLN A 113 -15.97 30.06 49.08
C GLN A 113 -15.51 28.80 48.37
N ALA A 114 -14.30 28.38 48.73
CA ALA A 114 -13.73 27.13 48.24
C ALA A 114 -14.51 25.94 48.80
N ASN A 115 -14.63 24.87 48.01
CA ASN A 115 -15.51 23.74 48.31
C ASN A 115 -15.30 23.14 49.70
N TRP A 116 -14.09 23.13 50.25
CA TRP A 116 -13.80 22.61 51.59
C TRP A 116 -14.49 23.39 52.73
N GLN A 117 -14.73 24.71 52.56
CA GLN A 117 -15.42 25.53 53.57
C GLN A 117 -16.88 25.12 53.71
N ARG A 118 -17.51 24.72 52.59
CA ARG A 118 -18.90 24.21 52.58
C ARG A 118 -19.04 22.86 53.28
N TRP A 119 -17.99 22.04 53.26
CA TRP A 119 -18.04 20.72 53.88
C TRP A 119 -17.92 20.85 55.40
N TRP A 120 -17.15 21.82 55.87
CA TRP A 120 -17.02 22.09 57.30
C TRP A 120 -18.31 22.61 57.93
N SER A 121 -19.12 23.39 57.20
CA SER A 121 -20.43 23.85 57.70
C SER A 121 -21.47 22.74 57.86
N LEU A 122 -21.27 21.58 57.23
CA LEU A 122 -22.18 20.44 57.36
C LEU A 122 -21.86 19.54 58.57
N ILE A 123 -20.69 19.73 59.18
CA ILE A 123 -20.20 18.90 60.29
C ILE A 123 -20.43 19.58 61.66
N LYS A 124 -20.90 20.84 61.68
CA LYS A 124 -21.32 21.54 62.89
C LYS A 124 -22.80 21.31 63.19
#